data_AF-A0A1Q8EPP4-F1
#
_entry.id   AF-A0A1Q8EPP4-F1
#
_cell.length_a   1.000
_cell.length_b   1.000
_cell.length_c   1.000
_cell.angle_alpha   90.00
_cell.angle_beta   90.00
_cell.angle_gamma   90.00
#
_symmetry.space_group_name_H-M   'P 1'
#
loop_
_entity.id
_entity.type
_entity.pdbx_description
1 polymer ?
#
loop_
_entity_poly.entity_id
_entity_poly.type
_entity_poly.pdbx_seq_one_letter_code
_entity_poly.pdbx_strand_id
1 'polypeptide(L)'
;MRKTLIEFHDRRQGFQYWAVDEHGKVTRSWPEHNHTWLGIEVTNLIGLKSGGVVEFLLDGHPGRVESTVRSVKPLTPIDVPVSLIGGNYCAGFVQGPRAYSLQERCAVKLVAEKIFAGYPFSIERLDPQATGGLDSKWRITPEGCDMSEISRTRQAAIEYPYGSTVKLKYYNDDSCIGWAHRGDNGELLSAYGRTPLDPDAWTVVEERED
;
A
#
# COMPACT_ATOMS: atom_id res chain seq x y z
N MET A 1 12.93 8.42 -3.09
CA MET A 1 12.00 8.21 -4.22
C MET A 1 11.59 6.74 -4.22
N ARG A 2 10.34 6.41 -4.61
CA ARG A 2 9.72 5.12 -4.25
C ARG A 2 9.78 4.11 -5.39
N LYS A 3 10.28 2.91 -5.09
CA LYS A 3 10.14 1.73 -5.95
C LYS A 3 8.66 1.38 -6.13
N THR A 4 8.31 0.79 -7.26
CA THR A 4 6.92 0.50 -7.65
C THR A 4 6.76 -0.95 -8.08
N LEU A 5 5.69 -1.61 -7.65
CA LEU A 5 5.25 -2.92 -8.11
C LEU A 5 4.13 -2.74 -9.14
N ILE A 6 4.32 -3.26 -10.34
CA ILE A 6 3.31 -3.32 -11.40
C ILE A 6 2.85 -4.77 -11.50
N GLU A 7 1.60 -5.04 -11.16
CA GLU A 7 0.98 -6.36 -11.35
C GLU A 7 0.20 -6.38 -12.65
N PHE A 8 0.31 -7.47 -13.41
CA PHE A 8 -0.39 -7.67 -14.67
C PHE A 8 -1.52 -8.68 -14.50
N HIS A 9 -2.54 -8.59 -15.36
CA HIS A 9 -3.47 -9.69 -15.55
C HIS A 9 -2.74 -10.86 -16.20
N ASP A 10 -3.02 -12.08 -15.73
CA ASP A 10 -2.43 -13.28 -16.32
C ASP A 10 -3.06 -13.56 -17.69
N ARG A 11 -2.25 -13.43 -18.73
CA ARG A 11 -2.54 -13.84 -20.11
C ARG A 11 -1.48 -14.80 -20.64
N ARG A 12 -0.85 -15.61 -19.76
CA ARG A 12 0.18 -16.60 -20.10
C ARG A 12 1.50 -15.98 -20.61
N GLN A 13 1.81 -14.73 -20.27
CA GLN A 13 3.03 -14.04 -20.69
C GLN A 13 4.31 -14.41 -19.91
N GLY A 14 4.29 -15.48 -19.10
CA GLY A 14 5.44 -15.94 -18.30
C GLY A 14 5.80 -15.06 -17.09
N PHE A 15 5.23 -13.86 -16.98
CA PHE A 15 5.38 -12.97 -15.82
C PHE A 15 4.02 -12.41 -15.36
N GLN A 16 3.92 -12.15 -14.06
CA GLN A 16 2.74 -11.62 -13.37
C GLN A 16 3.00 -10.26 -12.71
N TYR A 17 4.26 -9.93 -12.41
CA TYR A 17 4.60 -8.58 -11.95
C TYR A 17 5.98 -8.14 -12.41
N TRP A 18 6.17 -6.82 -12.50
CA TRP A 18 7.46 -6.15 -12.54
C TRP A 18 7.66 -5.27 -11.31
N ALA A 19 8.85 -5.33 -10.70
CA ALA A 19 9.29 -4.32 -9.76
C ALA A 19 10.17 -3.31 -10.50
N VAL A 20 9.91 -2.03 -10.26
CA VAL A 20 10.52 -0.92 -10.98
C VAL A 20 11.14 0.04 -9.98
N ASP A 21 12.35 0.53 -10.27
CA ASP A 21 13.01 1.54 -9.44
C ASP A 21 12.44 2.95 -9.66
N GLU A 22 12.99 3.92 -8.92
CA GLU A 22 12.62 5.34 -9.03
C GLU A 22 12.86 5.95 -10.42
N HIS A 23 13.69 5.34 -11.25
CA HIS A 23 14.00 5.79 -12.61
C HIS A 23 13.15 5.11 -13.67
N GLY A 24 12.18 4.27 -13.27
CA GLY A 24 11.37 3.52 -14.21
C GLY A 24 12.06 2.27 -14.75
N LYS A 25 13.21 1.85 -14.21
CA LYS A 25 13.92 0.66 -14.67
C LYS A 25 13.40 -0.59 -13.96
N VAL A 26 13.10 -1.63 -14.73
CA VAL A 26 12.70 -2.93 -14.17
C VAL A 26 13.87 -3.53 -13.40
N THR A 27 13.67 -3.75 -12.11
CA THR A 27 14.63 -4.40 -11.20
C THR A 27 14.29 -5.85 -10.90
N ARG A 28 13.06 -6.27 -11.21
CA ARG A 28 12.62 -7.66 -11.06
C ARG A 28 11.44 -7.99 -11.97
N SER A 29 11.42 -9.20 -12.52
CA SER A 29 10.25 -9.87 -13.11
C SER A 29 10.04 -11.23 -12.43
N TRP A 30 8.76 -11.63 -12.30
CA TRP A 30 8.34 -12.87 -11.66
C TRP A 30 7.04 -13.38 -12.28
N PRO A 31 6.78 -14.71 -12.31
CA PRO A 31 7.65 -15.79 -11.84
C PRO A 31 8.89 -16.04 -12.69
N GLU A 32 8.86 -15.69 -13.98
CA GLU A 32 9.93 -16.04 -14.91
C GLU A 32 10.55 -14.81 -15.59
N HIS A 33 11.51 -15.09 -16.45
CA HIS A 33 12.10 -14.13 -17.39
C HIS A 33 12.73 -12.88 -16.77
N ASN A 34 13.26 -12.99 -15.54
CA ASN A 34 13.94 -11.87 -14.90
C ASN A 34 15.08 -11.29 -15.76
N HIS A 35 15.89 -12.16 -16.37
CA HIS A 35 16.99 -11.76 -17.25
C HIS A 35 16.55 -11.06 -18.54
N THR A 36 15.31 -11.30 -19.00
CA THR A 36 14.77 -10.71 -20.23
C THR A 36 14.35 -9.27 -20.01
N TRP A 37 13.75 -8.99 -18.85
CA TRP A 37 13.10 -7.71 -18.59
C TRP A 37 13.95 -6.76 -17.73
N LEU A 38 15.00 -7.25 -17.08
CA LEU A 38 15.85 -6.44 -16.20
C LEU A 38 16.48 -5.26 -16.94
N GLY A 39 16.41 -4.07 -16.35
CA GLY A 39 16.98 -2.83 -16.89
C GLY A 39 16.14 -2.16 -17.98
N ILE A 40 15.04 -2.77 -18.41
CA ILE A 40 14.09 -2.14 -19.34
C ILE A 40 13.44 -0.93 -18.68
N GLU A 41 13.30 0.15 -19.45
CA GLU A 41 12.70 1.40 -18.96
C GLU A 41 11.21 1.41 -19.24
N VAL A 42 10.40 1.58 -18.20
CA VAL A 42 8.96 1.82 -18.30
C VAL A 42 8.75 3.32 -18.51
N THR A 43 8.32 3.69 -19.71
CA THR A 43 8.25 5.10 -20.14
C THR A 43 6.98 5.81 -19.66
N ASN A 44 5.92 5.06 -19.38
CA ASN A 44 4.63 5.62 -18.98
C ASN A 44 4.30 5.39 -17.49
N LEU A 45 5.30 5.14 -16.63
CA LEU A 45 5.10 4.77 -15.23
C LEU A 45 4.24 5.78 -14.46
N ILE A 46 4.47 7.08 -14.64
CA ILE A 46 3.78 8.16 -13.90
C ILE A 46 2.27 8.17 -14.16
N GLY A 47 1.84 7.80 -15.38
CA GLY A 47 0.43 7.76 -15.76
C GLY A 47 -0.20 6.36 -15.71
N LEU A 48 0.55 5.36 -15.29
CA LEU A 48 0.13 3.96 -15.35
C LEU A 48 -0.90 3.66 -14.25
N LYS A 49 -2.02 3.04 -14.64
CA LYS A 49 -3.11 2.67 -13.74
C LYS A 49 -3.69 1.30 -14.09
N SER A 50 -4.52 0.76 -13.20
CA SER A 50 -5.27 -0.47 -13.46
C SER A 50 -6.06 -0.38 -14.77
N GLY A 51 -6.06 -1.46 -15.56
CA GLY A 51 -6.60 -1.54 -16.91
C GLY A 51 -5.70 -0.96 -18.01
N GLY A 52 -4.66 -0.20 -17.64
CA GLY A 52 -3.70 0.39 -18.58
C GLY A 52 -2.75 -0.63 -19.20
N VAL A 53 -1.92 -0.15 -20.13
CA VAL A 53 -0.87 -0.94 -20.80
C VAL A 53 0.48 -0.33 -20.45
N VAL A 54 1.46 -1.18 -20.13
CA VAL A 54 2.84 -0.74 -19.89
C VAL A 54 3.51 -0.48 -21.23
N GLU A 55 4.09 0.71 -21.38
CA GLU A 55 4.98 1.08 -22.46
C GLU A 55 6.41 1.05 -21.96
N PHE A 56 7.33 0.54 -22.79
CA PHE A 56 8.73 0.39 -22.40
C PHE A 56 9.71 0.64 -23.53
N LEU A 57 10.99 0.82 -23.20
CA LEU A 57 12.11 0.88 -24.14
C LEU A 57 13.04 -0.32 -23.93
N LEU A 58 13.17 -1.14 -24.98
CA LEU A 58 14.14 -2.24 -25.07
C LEU A 58 15.20 -1.83 -26.08
N ASP A 59 16.44 -1.64 -25.62
CA ASP A 59 17.56 -1.19 -26.46
C ASP A 59 17.21 0.05 -27.31
N GLY A 60 16.48 1.00 -26.72
CA GLY A 60 16.01 2.23 -27.39
C GLY A 60 14.79 2.06 -28.30
N HIS A 61 14.28 0.83 -28.48
CA HIS A 61 13.10 0.57 -29.29
C HIS A 61 11.84 0.54 -28.41
N PRO A 62 10.77 1.28 -28.79
CA PRO A 62 9.53 1.29 -28.03
C PRO A 62 8.80 -0.05 -28.16
N GLY A 63 8.31 -0.54 -27.03
CA GLY A 63 7.52 -1.76 -26.91
C GLY A 63 6.33 -1.56 -25.97
N ARG A 64 5.42 -2.54 -25.98
CA ARG A 64 4.25 -2.58 -25.09
C ARG A 64 4.05 -3.97 -24.53
N VAL A 65 3.68 -4.06 -23.26
CA VAL A 65 3.26 -5.32 -22.66
C VAL A 65 1.81 -5.59 -23.08
N GLU A 66 1.55 -6.73 -23.73
CA GLU A 66 0.20 -7.07 -24.22
C GLU A 66 -0.85 -7.23 -23.11
N SER A 67 -0.38 -7.57 -21.91
CA SER A 67 -1.24 -7.74 -20.74
C SER A 67 -1.52 -6.42 -20.07
N THR A 68 -2.79 -6.21 -19.73
CA THR A 68 -3.20 -5.02 -18.99
C THR A 68 -2.72 -5.09 -17.55
N VAL A 69 -2.47 -3.92 -16.99
CA VAL A 69 -2.09 -3.75 -15.61
C VAL A 69 -3.28 -4.09 -14.72
N ARG A 70 -3.08 -5.00 -13.76
CA ARG A 70 -4.03 -5.31 -12.71
C ARG A 70 -3.95 -4.27 -11.60
N SER A 71 -2.75 -3.94 -11.15
CA SER A 71 -2.53 -2.93 -10.11
C SER A 71 -1.15 -2.27 -10.22
N VAL A 72 -1.03 -1.05 -9.72
CA VAL A 72 0.24 -0.34 -9.54
C VAL A 72 0.32 0.07 -8.08
N LYS A 73 1.35 -0.36 -7.37
CA LYS A 73 1.47 -0.16 -5.92
C LYS A 73 2.88 0.31 -5.57
N PRO A 74 3.04 1.26 -4.64
CA PRO A 74 4.36 1.57 -4.11
C PRO A 74 4.93 0.35 -3.36
N LEU A 75 6.19 0.04 -3.59
CA LEU A 75 6.97 -0.82 -2.72
C LEU A 75 7.46 0.03 -1.56
N THR A 76 6.59 0.19 -0.57
CA THR A 76 6.90 0.91 0.68
C THR A 76 6.53 0.04 1.86
N PRO A 77 7.24 0.14 2.99
CA PRO A 77 6.84 -0.54 4.21
C PRO A 77 5.45 -0.12 4.67
N ILE A 78 4.70 -1.08 5.21
CA ILE A 78 3.32 -0.90 5.65
C ILE A 78 3.16 -1.44 7.05
N ASP A 79 2.58 -0.62 7.93
CA ASP A 79 2.18 -1.07 9.25
C ASP A 79 0.79 -1.71 9.20
N VAL A 80 0.66 -2.91 9.75
CA VAL A 80 -0.58 -3.69 9.81
C VAL A 80 -1.01 -3.87 11.25
N PRO A 81 -2.24 -3.47 11.62
CA PRO A 81 -2.80 -3.77 12.92
C PRO A 81 -3.26 -5.24 12.99
N VAL A 82 -3.19 -5.82 14.19
CA VAL A 82 -3.72 -7.15 14.49
C VAL A 82 -4.65 -7.06 15.70
N SER A 83 -5.79 -7.74 15.61
CA SER A 83 -6.78 -7.85 16.69
C SER A 83 -7.13 -9.31 16.95
N LEU A 84 -7.40 -9.68 18.20
CA LEU A 84 -7.92 -10.99 18.54
C LEU A 84 -9.46 -10.99 18.43
N ILE A 85 -10.02 -11.77 17.51
CA ILE A 85 -11.46 -11.85 17.24
C ILE A 85 -11.90 -13.31 17.33
N GLY A 86 -12.75 -13.62 18.30
CA GLY A 86 -13.32 -14.98 18.46
C GLY A 86 -12.25 -16.07 18.59
N GLY A 87 -11.14 -15.78 19.26
CA GLY A 87 -10.02 -16.72 19.44
C GLY A 87 -9.05 -16.83 18.26
N ASN A 88 -9.22 -16.04 17.19
CA ASN A 88 -8.29 -15.97 16.05
C ASN A 88 -7.67 -14.58 15.93
N TYR A 89 -6.40 -14.52 15.56
CA TYR A 89 -5.76 -13.26 15.19
C TYR A 89 -6.23 -12.83 13.80
N CYS A 90 -6.72 -11.61 13.71
CA CYS A 90 -7.11 -10.95 12.48
C CYS A 90 -6.10 -9.84 12.18
N ALA A 91 -5.32 -10.00 11.11
CA ALA A 91 -4.44 -8.97 10.59
C ALA A 91 -5.09 -8.30 9.37
N GLY A 92 -4.96 -6.99 9.24
CA GLY A 92 -5.34 -6.28 8.02
C GLY A 92 -6.03 -4.95 8.27
N PHE A 93 -6.58 -4.38 7.20
CA PHE A 93 -7.16 -3.03 7.20
C PHE A 93 -8.69 -3.06 7.21
N VAL A 94 -9.32 -1.97 7.65
CA VAL A 94 -10.79 -1.84 7.61
C VAL A 94 -11.30 -1.98 6.18
N GLN A 95 -10.61 -1.39 5.21
CA GLN A 95 -10.89 -1.58 3.77
C GLN A 95 -9.58 -1.97 3.09
N GLY A 96 -9.37 -3.28 2.96
CA GLY A 96 -8.15 -3.83 2.37
C GLY A 96 -7.99 -5.32 2.66
N PRO A 97 -6.85 -5.91 2.29
CA PRO A 97 -6.58 -7.30 2.57
C PRO A 97 -6.66 -7.59 4.07
N ARG A 98 -7.45 -8.61 4.42
CA ARG A 98 -7.51 -9.18 5.77
C ARG A 98 -7.19 -10.66 5.73
N ALA A 99 -6.62 -11.17 6.81
CA ALA A 99 -6.41 -12.59 7.01
C ALA A 99 -6.59 -12.96 8.48
N TYR A 100 -7.06 -14.19 8.69
CA TYR A 100 -7.29 -14.76 10.02
C TYR A 100 -6.36 -15.95 10.21
N SER A 101 -5.83 -16.10 11.41
CA SER A 101 -5.03 -17.27 11.78
C SER A 101 -5.02 -17.49 13.29
N LEU A 102 -4.80 -18.73 13.71
CA LEU A 102 -4.52 -19.06 15.11
C LEU A 102 -3.17 -18.51 15.58
N GLN A 103 -2.27 -18.14 14.65
CA GLN A 103 -0.99 -17.52 14.95
C GLN A 103 -0.93 -16.11 14.36
N GLU A 104 -0.64 -15.15 15.22
CA GLU A 104 -0.52 -13.73 14.91
C GLU A 104 0.37 -13.46 13.67
N ARG A 105 1.61 -13.96 13.69
CA ARG A 105 2.58 -13.82 12.60
C ARG A 105 2.07 -14.41 11.28
N CYS A 106 1.31 -15.50 11.32
CA CYS A 106 0.74 -16.13 10.13
C CYS A 106 -0.37 -15.28 9.51
N ALA A 107 -1.23 -14.65 10.33
CA ALA A 107 -2.22 -13.70 9.83
C ALA A 107 -1.54 -12.53 9.09
N VAL A 108 -0.47 -11.96 9.67
CA VAL A 108 0.30 -10.88 9.04
C VAL A 108 0.96 -11.33 7.74
N LYS A 109 1.56 -12.52 7.71
CA LYS A 109 2.17 -13.09 6.49
C LYS A 109 1.15 -13.25 5.36
N LEU A 110 -0.05 -13.76 5.66
CA LEU A 110 -1.12 -13.90 4.68
C LEU A 110 -1.61 -12.55 4.13
N VAL A 111 -1.61 -11.49 4.96
CA VAL A 111 -1.88 -10.13 4.48
C VAL A 111 -0.76 -9.66 3.56
N ALA A 112 0.50 -9.86 3.92
CA ALA A 112 1.65 -9.50 3.10
C ALA A 112 1.61 -10.16 1.71
N GLU A 113 1.30 -11.46 1.65
CA GLU A 113 1.15 -12.20 0.39
C GLU A 113 0.02 -11.68 -0.51
N LYS A 114 -1.04 -11.09 0.07
CA LYS A 114 -2.11 -10.45 -0.70
C LYS A 114 -1.71 -9.07 -1.22
N ILE A 115 -0.89 -8.34 -0.47
CA ILE A 115 -0.45 -6.98 -0.84
C ILE A 115 0.66 -7.04 -1.89
N PHE A 116 1.67 -7.87 -1.64
CA PHE A 116 2.92 -8.00 -2.38
C PHE A 116 2.99 -9.38 -3.05
N ALA A 117 2.03 -9.69 -3.92
CA ALA A 117 1.83 -11.03 -4.49
C ALA A 117 3.11 -11.61 -5.12
N GLY A 118 3.76 -12.54 -4.41
CA GLY A 118 5.01 -13.19 -4.83
C GLY A 118 6.26 -12.30 -4.77
N TYR A 119 6.15 -11.06 -4.30
CA TYR A 119 7.30 -10.19 -4.07
C TYR A 119 7.86 -10.45 -2.66
N PRO A 120 9.17 -10.65 -2.48
CA PRO A 120 9.74 -10.91 -1.16
C PRO A 120 9.55 -9.77 -0.18
N PHE A 121 9.32 -10.13 1.09
CA PHE A 121 9.11 -9.20 2.18
C PHE A 121 9.63 -9.78 3.49
N SER A 122 9.94 -8.89 4.43
CA SER A 122 10.14 -9.23 5.84
C SER A 122 8.97 -8.73 6.69
N ILE A 123 8.76 -9.36 7.84
CA ILE A 123 7.76 -8.94 8.82
C ILE A 123 8.39 -8.84 10.20
N GLU A 124 8.15 -7.72 10.86
CA GLU A 124 8.61 -7.45 12.23
C GLU A 124 7.43 -6.98 13.10
N ARG A 125 7.42 -7.38 14.37
CA ARG A 125 6.47 -6.86 15.35
C ARG A 125 6.98 -5.51 15.83
N LEU A 126 6.11 -4.51 15.85
CA LEU A 126 6.44 -3.19 16.38
C LEU A 126 6.13 -3.14 17.87
N ASP A 127 6.82 -2.27 18.60
CA ASP A 127 6.55 -2.06 20.03
C ASP A 127 5.07 -1.71 20.25
N PRO A 128 4.43 -2.28 21.28
CA PRO A 128 3.02 -2.05 21.55
C PRO A 128 2.82 -0.60 22.00
N GLN A 129 2.35 0.26 21.10
CA GLN A 129 1.60 1.45 21.49
C GLN A 129 0.18 1.00 21.81
N ALA A 130 -0.05 0.58 23.06
CA ALA A 130 -1.35 0.20 23.56
C ALA A 130 -2.33 1.38 23.40
N THR A 131 -3.11 1.35 22.32
CA THR A 131 -4.15 2.33 22.03
C THR A 131 -5.35 1.58 21.45
N GLY A 132 -6.39 1.37 22.27
CA GLY A 132 -7.64 0.73 21.85
C GLY A 132 -7.58 -0.81 21.71
N GLY A 133 -8.63 -1.40 21.11
CA GLY A 133 -8.84 -2.84 20.93
C GLY A 133 -7.91 -3.56 19.93
N LEU A 134 -6.69 -3.06 19.77
CA LEU A 134 -5.61 -3.66 18.98
C LEU A 134 -4.76 -4.55 19.90
N ASP A 135 -4.52 -5.79 19.48
CA ASP A 135 -3.65 -6.72 20.21
C ASP A 135 -2.18 -6.43 19.91
N SER A 136 -1.87 -6.07 18.66
CA SER A 136 -0.53 -5.69 18.26
C SER A 136 -0.48 -4.91 16.95
N LYS A 137 0.72 -4.42 16.62
CA LYS A 137 1.03 -3.76 15.36
C LYS A 137 2.30 -4.38 14.77
N TRP A 138 2.27 -4.64 13.48
CA TRP A 138 3.38 -5.25 12.74
C TRP A 138 3.78 -4.37 11.57
N ARG A 139 5.02 -4.49 11.11
CA ARG A 139 5.49 -3.88 9.87
C ARG A 139 5.82 -4.95 8.86
N ILE A 140 5.29 -4.78 7.66
CA ILE A 140 5.66 -5.52 6.46
C ILE A 140 6.59 -4.64 5.65
N THR A 141 7.80 -5.12 5.36
CA THR A 141 8.81 -4.39 4.60
C THR A 141 9.11 -5.17 3.32
N PRO A 142 8.73 -4.68 2.13
CA PRO A 142 9.15 -5.28 0.88
C PRO A 142 10.69 -5.22 0.77
N GLU A 143 11.31 -6.28 0.24
CA GLU A 143 12.77 -6.31 0.05
C GLU A 143 13.25 -5.14 -0.83
N GLY A 144 14.47 -4.67 -0.57
CA GLY A 144 15.09 -3.59 -1.36
C GLY A 144 14.46 -2.20 -1.18
N CYS A 145 13.59 -2.01 -0.19
CA CYS A 145 13.13 -0.68 0.22
C CYS A 145 14.13 -0.02 1.18
N ASP A 146 14.48 1.24 0.93
CA ASP A 146 15.32 1.99 1.84
C ASP A 146 14.54 2.42 3.09
N MET A 147 14.93 1.89 4.24
CA MET A 147 14.35 2.22 5.54
C MET A 147 14.75 3.62 6.03
N SER A 148 15.72 4.28 5.38
CA SER A 148 16.23 5.59 5.77
C SER A 148 15.21 6.73 5.61
N GLU A 149 14.24 6.60 4.70
CA GLU A 149 13.15 7.57 4.53
C GLU A 149 12.15 7.53 5.71
N ILE A 150 11.99 6.39 6.38
CA ILE A 150 11.01 6.21 7.46
C ILE A 150 11.45 6.86 8.78
N SER A 151 12.76 6.85 9.06
CA SER A 151 13.30 7.50 10.25
C SER A 151 13.11 9.02 10.24
N ARG A 152 13.05 9.66 9.06
CA ARG A 152 12.75 11.10 8.95
C ARG A 152 11.27 11.40 9.22
N THR A 153 10.34 10.57 8.75
CA THR A 153 8.91 10.77 8.96
C THR A 153 8.47 10.47 10.40
N ARG A 154 9.19 9.60 11.12
CA ARG A 154 8.91 9.27 12.53
C ARG A 154 9.16 10.44 13.49
N GLN A 155 9.93 11.44 13.07
CA GLN A 155 10.36 12.55 13.94
C GLN A 155 9.49 13.81 13.84
N ALA A 156 8.48 13.82 12.98
CA ALA A 156 7.54 14.92 12.81
C ALA A 156 6.08 14.54 13.18
N ALA A 157 5.90 13.66 14.17
CA ALA A 157 4.60 13.46 14.80
C ALA A 157 4.31 14.66 15.72
N ILE A 158 3.91 15.78 15.11
CA ILE A 158 3.25 16.86 15.85
C ILE A 158 1.93 16.27 16.37
N GLU A 159 1.75 16.28 17.69
CA GLU A 159 0.47 15.95 18.32
C GLU A 159 -0.59 16.95 17.81
N TYR A 160 -1.46 16.53 16.91
CA TYR A 160 -2.65 17.31 16.59
C TYR A 160 -3.56 17.31 17.82
N PRO A 161 -3.97 18.49 18.33
CA PRO A 161 -4.86 18.57 19.47
C PRO A 161 -6.20 17.90 19.14
N TYR A 162 -6.77 17.23 20.15
CA TYR A 162 -8.14 16.70 20.13
C TYR A 162 -9.11 17.85 19.82
N GLY A 163 -9.62 17.93 18.59
CA GLY A 163 -10.59 18.94 18.18
C GLY A 163 -10.97 18.89 16.69
N SER A 164 -9.99 18.73 15.80
CA SER A 164 -10.20 18.86 14.35
C SER A 164 -10.66 17.56 13.69
N THR A 165 -11.81 17.01 14.09
CA THR A 165 -12.32 15.76 13.51
C THR A 165 -13.41 16.06 12.49
N VAL A 166 -13.14 15.72 11.24
CA VAL A 166 -14.01 15.90 10.09
C VAL A 166 -14.79 14.62 9.84
N LYS A 167 -16.10 14.74 9.69
CA LYS A 167 -16.98 13.63 9.31
C LYS A 167 -16.98 13.49 7.80
N LEU A 168 -16.75 12.27 7.34
CA LEU A 168 -16.69 11.92 5.93
C LEU A 168 -17.82 10.96 5.56
N LYS A 169 -18.29 11.09 4.33
CA LYS A 169 -19.23 10.19 3.69
C LYS A 169 -18.55 9.58 2.48
N TYR A 170 -18.69 8.27 2.31
CA TYR A 170 -18.14 7.59 1.15
C TYR A 170 -19.01 7.89 -0.08
N TYR A 171 -18.39 8.17 -1.23
CA TYR A 171 -19.09 8.63 -2.44
C TYR A 171 -20.15 7.65 -2.96
N ASN A 172 -19.96 6.35 -2.71
CA ASN A 172 -20.80 5.28 -3.28
C ASN A 172 -21.64 4.53 -2.23
N ASP A 173 -21.62 4.95 -0.97
CA ASP A 173 -22.38 4.32 0.11
C ASP A 173 -22.80 5.36 1.15
N ASP A 174 -24.08 5.71 1.08
CA ASP A 174 -24.70 6.71 1.95
C ASP A 174 -24.73 6.32 3.43
N SER A 175 -24.53 5.04 3.73
CA SER A 175 -24.48 4.52 5.10
C SER A 175 -23.06 4.47 5.69
N CYS A 176 -22.02 4.64 4.85
CA CYS A 176 -20.64 4.56 5.29
C CYS A 176 -20.13 5.93 5.77
N ILE A 177 -20.10 6.09 7.10
CA ILE A 177 -19.58 7.30 7.77
C ILE A 177 -18.17 7.04 8.28
N GLY A 178 -17.22 7.84 7.80
CA GLY A 178 -15.83 7.87 8.25
C GLY A 178 -15.53 9.10 9.10
N TRP A 179 -14.44 9.04 9.86
CA TRP A 179 -13.91 10.19 10.61
C TRP A 179 -12.44 10.40 10.23
N ALA A 180 -12.06 11.65 10.03
CA ALA A 180 -10.72 12.04 9.62
C ALA A 180 -10.24 13.29 10.37
N HIS A 181 -8.93 13.53 10.35
CA HIS A 181 -8.30 14.78 10.72
C HIS A 181 -7.81 15.48 9.46
N ARG A 182 -7.80 16.81 9.50
CA ARG A 182 -7.20 17.62 8.44
C ARG A 182 -5.72 17.82 8.78
N GLY A 183 -4.84 17.35 7.91
CA GLY A 183 -3.39 17.56 8.04
C GLY A 183 -3.01 19.01 7.68
N ASP A 184 -1.77 19.40 7.99
CA ASP A 184 -1.26 20.78 7.79
C ASP A 184 -1.36 21.26 6.33
N ASN A 185 -1.33 20.33 5.38
CA ASN A 185 -1.43 20.61 3.94
C ASN A 185 -2.87 20.49 3.40
N GLY A 186 -3.87 20.35 4.27
CA GLY A 186 -5.27 20.21 3.91
C GLY A 186 -5.71 18.79 3.51
N GLU A 187 -4.83 17.79 3.62
CA GLU A 187 -5.12 16.38 3.34
C GLU A 187 -5.98 15.74 4.44
N LEU A 188 -6.83 14.78 4.06
CA LEU A 188 -7.67 14.03 5.01
C LEU A 188 -6.91 12.81 5.52
N LEU A 189 -6.71 12.72 6.83
CA LEU A 189 -6.03 11.63 7.50
C LEU A 189 -7.05 10.83 8.33
N SER A 190 -7.10 9.52 8.20
CA SER A 190 -7.97 8.65 9.02
C SER A 190 -7.85 8.99 10.51
N ALA A 191 -8.97 9.19 11.22
CA ALA A 191 -8.95 9.53 12.65
C ALA A 191 -8.28 8.44 13.51
N TYR A 192 -8.42 7.17 13.11
CA TYR A 192 -7.92 6.03 13.89
C TYR A 192 -6.52 5.57 13.49
N GLY A 193 -6.07 5.90 12.27
CA GLY A 193 -4.80 5.42 11.72
C GLY A 193 -3.83 6.51 11.29
N ARG A 194 -4.30 7.77 11.21
CA ARG A 194 -3.57 8.93 10.66
C ARG A 194 -2.95 8.68 9.30
N THR A 195 -3.51 7.74 8.54
CA THR A 195 -3.13 7.43 7.16
C THR A 195 -3.90 8.34 6.21
N PRO A 196 -3.26 8.87 5.15
CA PRO A 196 -3.97 9.61 4.11
C PRO A 196 -5.14 8.80 3.55
N LEU A 197 -6.29 9.44 3.47
CA LEU A 197 -7.48 8.93 2.81
C LEU A 197 -7.47 9.34 1.35
N ASP A 198 -8.03 8.49 0.50
CA ASP A 198 -8.20 8.77 -0.92
C ASP A 198 -9.20 9.94 -1.09
N PRO A 199 -8.78 11.12 -1.58
CA PRO A 199 -9.65 12.29 -1.66
C PRO A 199 -10.83 12.09 -2.63
N ASP A 200 -10.71 11.18 -3.60
CA ASP A 200 -11.77 10.91 -4.58
C ASP A 200 -12.84 9.93 -4.02
N ALA A 201 -12.52 9.26 -2.92
CA ALA A 201 -13.40 8.28 -2.28
C ALA A 201 -14.33 8.89 -1.22
N TRP A 202 -13.99 10.08 -0.71
CA TRP A 202 -14.62 10.67 0.48
C TRP A 202 -15.10 12.09 0.24
N THR A 203 -16.31 12.40 0.70
CA THR A 203 -16.86 13.75 0.75
C THR A 203 -16.98 14.20 2.19
N VAL A 204 -16.49 15.40 2.50
CA VAL A 204 -16.67 16.03 3.81
C VAL A 204 -18.13 16.41 3.99
N VAL A 205 -18.77 15.89 5.04
CA VAL A 205 -20.20 16.11 5.33
C VAL A 205 -20.45 16.96 6.57
N GLU A 206 -19.52 16.97 7.52
CA GLU A 206 -19.61 17.82 8.72
C GLU A 206 -18.19 18.14 9.17
N GLU A 207 -17.87 19.42 9.29
CA GLU A 207 -16.61 19.90 9.86
C GLU A 207 -16.96 20.60 11.17
N ARG A 208 -16.40 20.11 12.27
CA ARG A 208 -16.50 20.77 13.58
C ARG A 208 -15.18 21.47 13.82
N GLU A 209 -15.23 22.78 13.73
CA GLU A 209 -14.21 23.67 14.24
C GLU A 209 -14.69 24.15 15.62
N ASP A 210 -13.80 24.14 16.62
CA ASP A 210 -13.97 24.95 17.83
C ASP A 210 -13.41 26.35 17.58
#